data_AF-A0A1I5L433-F1
#
_entry.id   AF-A0A1I5L433-F1
#
_cell.length_a   1.000
_cell.length_b   1.000
_cell.length_c   1.000
_cell.angle_alpha   90.00
_cell.angle_beta   90.00
_cell.angle_gamma   90.00
#
_symmetry.space_group_name_H-M   'P 1'
#
loop_
_entity.id
_entity.type
_entity.pdbx_description
1 polymer ?
#
loop_
_entity_poly.entity_id
_entity_poly.type
_entity_poly.pdbx_seq_one_letter_code
_entity_poly.pdbx_strand_id
1 'polypeptide(L)'
;MLRCCRDRALIFSVYDQGVEHKVTLWGGTGLNFGPDRQRILAYSASAERFRVLAKEQGADIFMSNHPSRDGARERLPMLKQRQPGEAHPFVAESAQVQGALELLRDCSYAQALKL
;
A
#
# COMPACT_ATOMS: atom_id res chain seq x y z
N MET A 1 -2.22 -10.79 21.31
CA MET A 1 -1.64 -9.43 21.34
C MET A 1 -1.60 -8.89 19.91
N LEU A 2 -2.64 -8.16 19.49
CA LEU A 2 -2.73 -7.58 18.15
C LEU A 2 -1.68 -6.47 18.01
N ARG A 3 -0.54 -6.79 17.37
CA ARG A 3 0.53 -5.83 17.03
C ARG A 3 0.15 -4.94 15.84
N CYS A 4 -1.10 -4.51 15.74
CA CYS A 4 -1.64 -3.90 14.51
C CYS A 4 -1.33 -2.40 14.38
N CYS A 5 -1.05 -1.67 15.48
CA CYS A 5 -1.15 -0.21 15.46
C CYS A 5 0.17 0.57 15.59
N ARG A 6 1.36 -0.04 15.37
CA ARG A 6 2.61 0.75 15.37
C ARG A 6 2.89 1.44 14.04
N ASP A 7 2.39 0.88 12.95
CA ASP A 7 2.57 1.43 11.61
C ASP A 7 1.26 2.13 11.20
N ARG A 8 1.33 3.33 10.61
CA ARG A 8 0.15 4.07 10.10
C ARG A 8 -0.33 3.45 8.78
N ALA A 9 -0.66 2.15 8.82
CA ALA A 9 -1.10 1.37 7.68
C ALA A 9 -2.12 0.31 8.13
N LEU A 10 -3.05 -0.04 7.25
CA LEU A 10 -4.18 -0.93 7.57
C LEU A 10 -4.35 -2.00 6.49
N ILE A 11 -4.72 -3.22 6.91
CA ILE A 11 -5.22 -4.27 6.01
C ILE A 11 -6.65 -4.57 6.42
N PHE A 12 -7.58 -4.51 5.46
CA PHE A 12 -8.99 -4.77 5.72
C PHE A 12 -9.69 -5.40 4.50
N SER A 13 -10.80 -6.07 4.77
CA SER A 13 -11.62 -6.71 3.74
C SER A 13 -12.59 -5.73 3.12
N VAL A 14 -12.79 -5.86 1.81
CA VAL A 14 -13.90 -5.27 1.06
C VAL A 14 -14.54 -6.35 0.19
N TYR A 15 -15.72 -6.08 -0.34
CA TYR A 15 -16.43 -7.04 -1.18
C TYR A 15 -16.86 -6.39 -2.49
N ASP A 16 -16.61 -7.07 -3.60
CA ASP A 16 -17.11 -6.72 -4.92
C ASP A 16 -17.92 -7.89 -5.47
N GLN A 17 -19.22 -7.71 -5.68
CA GLN A 17 -20.14 -8.76 -6.17
C GLN A 17 -20.05 -10.08 -5.35
N GLY A 18 -19.82 -9.97 -4.04
CA GLY A 18 -19.70 -11.12 -3.14
C GLY A 18 -18.31 -11.76 -3.08
N VAL A 19 -17.36 -11.32 -3.92
CA VAL A 19 -15.96 -11.72 -3.84
C VAL A 19 -15.24 -10.84 -2.82
N GLU A 20 -14.56 -11.46 -1.85
CA GLU A 20 -13.73 -10.74 -0.88
C GLU A 20 -12.41 -10.31 -1.52
N HIS A 21 -12.02 -9.06 -1.28
CA HIS A 21 -10.72 -8.51 -1.61
C HIS A 21 -10.04 -7.94 -0.37
N LYS A 22 -8.71 -7.92 -0.36
CA LYS A 22 -7.90 -7.49 0.78
C LYS A 22 -7.13 -6.24 0.41
N VAL A 23 -7.55 -5.12 1.01
CA VAL A 23 -6.97 -3.80 0.78
C VAL A 23 -5.79 -3.58 1.71
N THR A 24 -4.66 -3.19 1.15
CA THR A 24 -3.60 -2.49 1.88
C THR A 24 -3.82 -0.98 1.77
N LEU A 25 -3.87 -0.28 2.89
CA LEU A 25 -3.90 1.18 2.94
C LEU A 25 -2.64 1.70 3.61
N TRP A 26 -1.77 2.34 2.84
CA TRP A 26 -0.55 2.96 3.33
C TRP A 26 -0.76 4.45 3.66
N GLY A 27 -0.56 4.83 4.93
CA GLY A 27 -0.95 6.14 5.46
C GLY A 27 0.10 7.24 5.44
N GLY A 28 1.30 7.04 4.90
CA GLY A 28 2.28 8.14 4.81
C GLY A 28 3.34 7.93 3.75
N THR A 29 3.41 8.78 2.74
CA THR A 29 4.28 8.57 1.56
C THR A 29 5.36 9.66 1.38
N GLY A 30 5.49 10.61 2.31
CA GLY A 30 6.23 11.87 2.09
C GLY A 30 7.58 12.06 2.78
N LEU A 31 7.99 11.22 3.75
CA LEU A 31 9.20 11.45 4.58
C LEU A 31 9.38 12.91 5.08
N ASN A 32 8.28 13.61 5.41
CA ASN A 32 8.25 15.05 5.72
C ASN A 32 8.79 15.41 7.12
N PHE A 33 9.97 14.92 7.49
CA PHE A 33 10.52 15.08 8.84
C PHE A 33 12.02 15.42 8.87
N GLY A 34 12.57 15.91 7.75
CA GLY A 34 13.96 16.33 7.64
C GLY A 34 14.95 15.16 7.52
N PRO A 35 16.27 15.44 7.51
CA PRO A 35 17.34 14.44 7.39
C PRO A 35 17.53 13.62 8.69
N ASP A 36 16.46 13.04 9.21
CA ASP A 36 16.48 12.15 10.35
C ASP A 36 16.67 10.70 9.87
N ARG A 37 17.94 10.28 9.80
CA ARG A 37 18.32 8.94 9.32
C ARG A 37 17.62 7.82 10.08
N GLN A 38 17.49 7.92 11.41
CA GLN A 38 16.86 6.87 12.22
C GLN A 38 15.37 6.74 11.89
N ARG A 39 14.68 7.86 11.72
CA ARG A 39 13.26 7.88 11.37
C ARG A 39 12.99 7.40 9.95
N ILE A 40 13.89 7.66 9.00
CA ILE A 40 13.79 7.12 7.63
C ILE A 40 14.02 5.60 7.63
N LEU A 41 15.00 5.10 8.39
CA LEU A 41 15.20 3.65 8.54
C LEU A 41 14.00 2.97 9.19
N ALA A 42 13.39 3.59 10.20
CA ALA A 42 12.17 3.09 10.83
C ALA A 42 11.01 3.00 9.81
N TYR A 43 10.85 4.01 8.96
CA TYR A 43 9.88 3.99 7.87
C TYR A 43 10.12 2.83 6.90
N SER A 44 11.37 2.61 6.47
CA SER A 44 11.72 1.51 5.57
C SER A 44 11.39 0.15 6.19
N ALA A 45 11.72 -0.03 7.47
CA ALA A 45 11.39 -1.25 8.22
C ALA A 45 9.87 -1.46 8.37
N SER A 46 9.10 -0.38 8.54
CA SER A 46 7.63 -0.44 8.56
C SER A 46 7.06 -0.87 7.20
N ALA A 47 7.60 -0.36 6.10
CA ALA A 47 7.18 -0.74 4.75
C ALA A 47 7.43 -2.24 4.49
N GLU A 48 8.60 -2.77 4.87
CA GLU A 48 8.90 -4.20 4.73
C GLU A 48 8.01 -5.08 5.61
N ARG A 49 7.81 -4.72 6.89
CA ARG A 49 6.89 -5.46 7.77
C ARG A 49 5.48 -5.51 7.18
N PHE A 50 4.99 -4.39 6.70
CA PHE A 50 3.65 -4.30 6.13
C PHE A 50 3.53 -5.08 4.82
N ARG A 51 4.58 -5.08 3.99
CA ARG A 51 4.67 -5.91 2.78
C ARG A 51 4.53 -7.41 3.08
N VAL A 52 5.23 -7.90 4.10
CA VAL A 52 5.13 -9.30 4.55
C VAL A 52 3.71 -9.61 5.03
N LEU A 53 3.14 -8.77 5.90
CA LEU A 53 1.77 -8.97 6.41
C LEU A 53 0.71 -8.93 5.30
N ALA A 54 0.89 -8.06 4.29
CA ALA A 54 0.01 -7.97 3.14
C ALA A 54 0.09 -9.24 2.28
N LYS A 55 1.30 -9.81 2.11
CA LYS A 55 1.50 -11.06 1.38
C LYS A 55 0.82 -12.23 2.09
N GLU A 56 1.04 -12.34 3.40
CA GLU A 56 0.45 -13.40 4.24
C GLU A 56 -1.09 -13.37 4.22
N GLN A 57 -1.68 -12.17 4.12
CA GLN A 57 -3.13 -12.00 4.05
C GLN A 57 -3.71 -12.05 2.63
N GLY A 58 -2.89 -12.29 1.60
CA GLY A 58 -3.35 -12.37 0.22
C GLY A 58 -3.87 -11.04 -0.32
N ALA A 59 -3.26 -9.92 0.08
CA ALA A 59 -3.68 -8.61 -0.38
C ALA A 59 -3.50 -8.41 -1.89
N ASP A 60 -4.56 -7.92 -2.52
CA ASP A 60 -4.71 -7.74 -3.96
C ASP A 60 -5.09 -6.29 -4.34
N ILE A 61 -5.21 -5.40 -3.36
CA ILE A 61 -5.43 -3.97 -3.57
C ILE A 61 -4.37 -3.16 -2.81
N PHE A 62 -3.72 -2.24 -3.52
CA PHE A 62 -2.88 -1.21 -2.91
C PHE A 62 -3.56 0.16 -2.97
N MET A 63 -3.72 0.79 -1.81
CA MET A 63 -4.22 2.14 -1.64
C MET A 63 -3.26 2.98 -0.80
N SER A 64 -3.30 4.28 -1.03
CA SER A 64 -2.61 5.28 -0.24
C SER A 64 -3.61 6.31 0.28
N ASN A 65 -3.31 6.91 1.42
CA ASN A 65 -4.00 8.12 1.86
C ASN A 65 -3.84 9.31 0.88
N HIS A 66 -2.93 9.20 -0.10
CA HIS A 66 -2.75 10.16 -1.17
C HIS A 66 -3.13 9.51 -2.53
N PRO A 67 -4.29 9.87 -3.13
CA PRO A 67 -4.78 9.31 -4.40
C PRO A 67 -3.83 9.45 -5.61
N SER A 68 -2.81 10.30 -5.51
CA SER A 68 -1.77 10.45 -6.53
C SER A 68 -0.63 9.42 -6.40
N ARG A 69 -0.68 8.54 -5.39
CA ARG A 69 0.36 7.56 -5.06
C ARG A 69 -0.07 6.11 -5.23
N ASP A 70 -1.34 5.88 -5.58
CA ASP A 70 -1.96 4.56 -5.67
C ASP A 70 -2.80 4.38 -6.94
N GLY A 71 -2.67 5.27 -7.92
CA GLY A 71 -3.42 5.19 -9.19
C GLY A 71 -4.93 5.42 -9.07
N ALA A 72 -5.43 5.92 -7.93
CA ALA A 72 -6.87 6.13 -7.74
C ALA A 72 -7.44 7.18 -8.71
N ARG A 73 -6.64 8.16 -9.13
CA ARG A 73 -7.05 9.19 -10.11
C ARG A 73 -7.46 8.58 -11.46
N GLU A 74 -6.78 7.52 -11.88
CA GLU A 74 -7.02 6.80 -13.12
C GLU A 74 -8.11 5.73 -12.94
N ARG A 75 -8.07 4.99 -11.82
CA ARG A 75 -8.97 3.87 -11.54
C ARG A 75 -10.40 4.29 -11.21
N LEU A 76 -10.61 5.46 -10.59
CA LEU A 76 -11.95 5.95 -10.26
C LEU A 76 -12.81 6.21 -11.51
N PRO A 77 -12.32 6.92 -12.56
CA PRO A 77 -13.03 7.00 -13.84
C PRO A 77 -13.32 5.64 -14.48
N MET A 78 -12.36 4.71 -14.45
CA MET A 78 -12.56 3.35 -14.99
C MET A 78 -13.68 2.62 -14.24
N LEU A 79 -13.71 2.75 -12.91
CA LEU A 79 -14.75 2.14 -12.08
C LEU A 79 -16.15 2.67 -12.42
N LYS A 80 -16.28 3.96 -12.75
CA LYS A 80 -17.57 4.55 -13.18
C LYS A 80 -18.06 4.01 -14.53
N GLN A 81 -17.16 3.54 -15.39
CA GLN A 81 -17.47 3.03 -16.72
C GLN A 81 -17.55 1.50 -16.76
N ARG A 82 -17.17 0.84 -15.67
CA ARG A 82 -17.13 -0.61 -15.52
C ARG A 82 -18.50 -1.23 -15.81
N GLN A 83 -18.52 -2.22 -16.69
CA GLN A 83 -19.70 -3.01 -17.05
C GLN A 83 -19.84 -4.25 -16.15
N PRO A 84 -21.05 -4.84 -16.06
CA PRO A 84 -21.25 -6.11 -15.37
C PRO A 84 -20.29 -7.19 -15.88
N GLY A 85 -19.66 -7.92 -14.97
CA GLY A 85 -18.70 -8.99 -15.28
C GLY A 85 -17.25 -8.54 -15.53
N GLU A 86 -16.98 -7.24 -15.68
CA GLU A 86 -15.60 -6.75 -15.80
C GLU A 86 -14.86 -6.77 -14.45
N ALA A 87 -13.54 -6.94 -14.48
CA ALA A 87 -12.70 -6.89 -13.28
C ALA A 87 -12.77 -5.52 -12.59
N HIS A 88 -12.70 -5.50 -11.26
CA HIS A 88 -12.68 -4.25 -10.51
C HIS A 88 -11.31 -3.54 -10.70
N PRO A 89 -11.24 -2.27 -11.17
CA PRO A 89 -9.98 -1.62 -11.57
C PRO A 89 -8.92 -1.44 -10.47
N PHE A 90 -9.31 -1.55 -9.21
CA PHE A 90 -8.41 -1.50 -8.06
C PHE A 90 -7.79 -2.85 -7.71
N VAL A 91 -8.40 -3.97 -8.15
CA VAL A 91 -7.86 -5.31 -7.94
C VAL A 91 -6.68 -5.49 -8.87
N ALA A 92 -5.56 -5.89 -8.32
CA ALA A 92 -4.30 -6.07 -9.00
C ALA A 92 -3.70 -7.42 -8.68
N GLU A 93 -2.77 -7.87 -9.52
CA GLU A 93 -1.96 -9.04 -9.22
C GLU A 93 -1.17 -8.81 -7.92
N SER A 94 -1.06 -9.83 -7.07
CA SER A 94 -0.37 -9.74 -5.78
C SER A 94 1.07 -9.19 -5.94
N ALA A 95 1.76 -9.50 -7.04
CA ALA A 95 3.07 -8.95 -7.36
C ALA A 95 3.09 -7.42 -7.46
N GLN A 96 2.02 -6.79 -7.97
CA GLN A 96 1.93 -5.33 -8.07
C GLN A 96 1.76 -4.69 -6.68
N VAL A 97 0.93 -5.28 -5.81
CA VAL A 97 0.76 -4.83 -4.42
C VAL A 97 2.09 -4.93 -3.66
N GLN A 98 2.79 -6.05 -3.82
CA GLN A 98 4.09 -6.27 -3.21
C GLN A 98 5.14 -5.29 -3.73
N GLY A 99 5.18 -5.04 -5.04
CA GLY A 99 6.08 -4.08 -5.67
C GLY A 99 5.87 -2.64 -5.20
N ALA A 100 4.63 -2.22 -4.96
CA ALA A 100 4.34 -0.89 -4.42
C ALA A 100 4.92 -0.70 -3.01
N LEU A 101 4.77 -1.70 -2.14
CA LEU A 101 5.30 -1.67 -0.78
C LEU A 101 6.83 -1.81 -0.75
N GLU A 102 7.39 -2.60 -1.65
CA GLU A 102 8.83 -2.72 -1.88
C GLU A 102 9.45 -1.40 -2.33
N LEU A 103 8.81 -0.67 -3.25
CA LEU A 103 9.26 0.65 -3.67
C LEU A 103 9.35 1.63 -2.48
N LEU A 104 8.35 1.61 -1.58
CA LEU A 104 8.37 2.44 -0.37
C LEU A 104 9.54 2.08 0.56
N ARG A 105 9.83 0.78 0.72
CA ARG A 105 10.99 0.29 1.49
C ARG A 105 12.30 0.74 0.87
N ASP A 106 12.49 0.50 -0.43
CA ASP A 106 13.77 0.70 -1.10
C ASP A 106 14.12 2.17 -1.25
N CYS A 107 13.18 3.01 -1.67
CA CYS A 107 13.43 4.43 -1.81
C CYS A 107 13.75 5.08 -0.46
N SER A 108 13.06 4.69 0.61
CA SER A 108 13.36 5.20 1.95
C SER A 108 14.70 4.68 2.48
N TYR A 109 15.01 3.41 2.27
CA TYR A 109 16.32 2.86 2.65
C TYR A 109 17.46 3.58 1.92
N ALA A 110 17.34 3.73 0.60
CA ALA A 110 18.31 4.46 -0.21
C ALA A 110 18.46 5.92 0.24
N GLN A 111 17.36 6.58 0.62
CA GLN A 111 17.42 7.94 1.18
C GLN A 111 18.20 7.97 2.50
N ALA A 112 17.99 7.00 3.39
CA ALA A 112 18.72 6.91 4.66
C ALA A 112 20.22 6.65 4.48
N LEU A 113 20.64 6.01 3.39
CA LEU A 113 22.06 5.80 3.07
C LEU A 113 22.76 7.06 2.54
N LYS A 114 22.00 8.07 2.09
CA LYS A 114 22.53 9.35 1.61
C LYS A 114 22.69 10.40 2.71
N LEU A 115 22.20 10.10 3.92
CA LEU A 115 22.29 10.95 5.11
C LEU A 115 23.45 10.49 5.99
#